data_AF-E1NR39-F1
#
_entry.id   AF-E1NR39-F1
#
_cell.length_a   1.000
_cell.length_b   1.000
_cell.length_c   1.000
_cell.angle_alpha   90.00
_cell.angle_beta   90.00
_cell.angle_gamma   90.00
#
_symmetry.space_group_name_H-M   'P 1'
#
loop_
_entity.id
_entity.type
_entity.pdbx_description
1 polymer ?
#
loop_
_entity_poly.entity_id
_entity_poly.type
_entity_poly.pdbx_seq_one_letter_code
_entity_poly.pdbx_strand_id
1 'polypeptide(L)' 'MFLAWKEIRYEKVRYGLITCIILLISYLIFILSALAFGLANENTQVIKEWQMQTIILNENSNLNLNQSILTKQDLEKIS' A
#
# COMPACT_ATOMS: atom_id res chain seq x y z
N MET A 1 -16.80 35.69 18.71
CA MET A 1 -15.73 34.71 19.04
C MET A 1 -14.49 35.00 18.21
N PHE A 2 -13.73 36.05 18.54
CA PHE A 2 -12.47 36.41 17.85
C PHE A 2 -11.24 36.18 18.73
N LEU A 3 -11.43 35.58 19.92
CA LEU A 3 -10.35 35.28 20.86
C LEU A 3 -9.42 34.18 20.34
N ALA A 4 -9.97 33.12 19.72
CA ALA A 4 -9.16 32.00 19.21
C ALA A 4 -8.13 32.42 18.15
N TRP A 5 -8.50 33.31 17.23
CA TRP A 5 -7.57 33.84 16.21
C TRP A 5 -6.49 34.74 16.83
N LYS A 6 -6.83 35.42 17.93
CA LYS A 6 -5.90 36.26 18.69
C LYS A 6 -4.92 35.43 19.53
N GLU A 7 -5.35 34.31 20.08
CA GLU A 7 -4.51 33.34 20.82
C GLU A 7 -3.51 32.62 19.91
N ILE A 8 -3.94 32.19 18.71
CA ILE A 8 -3.03 31.61 17.70
C ILE A 8 -1.90 32.59 17.33
N ARG A 9 -2.20 33.90 17.34
CA ARG A 9 -1.21 34.96 17.08
C ARG A 9 -0.29 35.28 18.26
N TYR A 10 -0.65 34.94 19.49
CA TYR A 10 0.15 35.24 20.68
C TYR A 10 1.15 34.12 20.95
N GLU A 11 0.70 32.86 20.88
CA GLU A 11 1.50 31.65 21.08
C GLU A 11 1.97 31.04 19.73
N LYS A 12 2.53 31.89 18.85
CA LYS A 12 2.85 31.55 17.45
C LYS A 12 3.70 30.27 17.31
N VAL A 13 4.61 30.04 18.25
CA VAL A 13 5.51 28.88 18.23
C VAL A 13 4.75 27.59 18.49
N ARG A 14 3.90 27.54 19.52
CA ARG A 14 3.17 26.32 19.91
C ARG A 14 2.17 25.89 18.84
N TYR A 15 1.40 26.83 18.31
CA TYR A 15 0.44 26.54 17.25
C TYR A 15 1.14 26.22 15.91
N GLY A 16 2.25 26.89 15.59
CA GLY A 16 3.08 26.53 14.43
C GLY A 16 3.64 25.11 14.54
N LEU A 17 4.08 24.71 15.72
CA LEU A 17 4.61 23.36 15.97
C LEU A 17 3.53 22.29 15.82
N ILE A 18 2.32 22.53 16.32
CA ILE A 18 1.17 21.62 16.15
C ILE A 18 0.79 21.48 14.67
N THR A 19 0.66 22.58 13.93
CA THR A 19 0.37 22.54 12.50
C THR A 19 1.47 21.83 11.72
N CYS A 20 2.74 22.05 12.08
CA CYS A 20 3.88 21.37 11.48
C CYS A 20 3.83 19.85 11.71
N ILE A 21 3.54 19.41 12.94
CA ILE A 21 3.39 17.98 13.26
C ILE A 21 2.27 17.36 12.44
N ILE A 22 1.11 18.02 12.36
CA ILE A 22 -0.03 17.53 11.57
C ILE A 22 0.37 17.40 10.09
N LEU A 23 1.03 18.41 9.52
CA LEU A 23 1.53 18.37 8.14
C LEU A 23 2.54 17.23 7.93
N LEU A 24 3.47 17.03 8.86
CA LEU A 24 4.47 15.96 8.78
C LEU A 24 3.82 14.57 8.85
N ILE A 25 2.84 14.37 9.72
CA ILE A 25 2.09 13.10 9.83
C ILE A 25 1.32 12.84 8.53
N SER A 26 0.60 13.83 8.02
CA SER A 26 -0.12 13.70 6.75
C SER A 26 0.83 13.38 5.59
N TYR A 27 1.98 14.05 5.53
CA TYR A 27 3.00 13.81 4.51
C TYR A 27 3.59 12.39 4.61
N LEU A 28 3.84 11.91 5.83
CA LEU A 28 4.32 10.55 6.05
C LEU A 28 3.31 9.49 5.57
N ILE A 29 2.04 9.66 5.92
CA ILE A 29 0.96 8.74 5.49
C ILE A 29 0.83 8.75 3.96
N PHE A 30 0.97 9.91 3.33
CA PHE A 30 0.96 10.04 1.88
C PHE A 30 2.12 9.25 1.23
N ILE A 31 3.34 9.39 1.73
CA ILE A 31 4.50 8.63 1.23
C ILE A 31 4.29 7.12 1.39
N LEU A 32 3.85 6.68 2.57
CA LEU A 32 3.62 5.25 2.83
C LEU A 32 2.56 4.67 1.88
N SER A 33 1.49 5.44 1.64
CA SER A 33 0.44 5.04 0.69
C SER A 33 0.99 4.98 -0.72
N ALA A 34 1.68 6.03 -1.19
CA ALA A 34 2.28 6.07 -2.51
C ALA A 34 3.28 4.93 -2.74
N LEU A 35 4.10 4.60 -1.74
CA LEU A 35 5.05 3.49 -1.79
C LEU A 35 4.32 2.13 -1.86
N ALA A 36 3.32 1.92 -1.02
CA ALA A 36 2.53 0.69 -1.03
C ALA A 36 1.83 0.48 -2.39
N PHE A 37 1.21 1.53 -2.93
CA PHE A 37 0.60 1.48 -4.26
C PHE A 37 1.64 1.33 -5.38
N GLY A 38 2.81 1.97 -5.28
CA GLY A 38 3.89 1.83 -6.25
C GLY A 38 4.45 0.41 -6.31
N LEU A 39 4.77 -0.17 -5.15
CA LEU A 39 5.23 -1.56 -5.04
C LEU A 39 4.15 -2.54 -5.46
N ALA A 40 2.90 -2.33 -5.05
CA ALA A 40 1.78 -3.18 -5.47
C ALA A 40 1.57 -3.09 -6.99
N ASN A 41 1.64 -1.89 -7.57
CA ASN A 41 1.52 -1.70 -9.01
C ASN A 41 2.65 -2.38 -9.76
N GLU A 42 3.91 -2.21 -9.36
CA GLU A 42 5.04 -2.91 -9.99
C GLU A 42 4.90 -4.43 -9.89
N ASN A 43 4.57 -4.97 -8.71
CA ASN A 43 4.37 -6.41 -8.53
C ASN A 43 3.16 -6.95 -9.32
N THR A 44 2.07 -6.18 -9.42
CA THR A 44 0.86 -6.61 -10.13
C THR A 44 0.97 -6.39 -11.64
N GLN A 45 1.77 -5.43 -12.08
CA GLN A 45 2.04 -5.16 -13.49
C GLN A 45 2.82 -6.31 -14.12
N VAL A 46 3.76 -6.92 -13.38
CA VAL A 46 4.42 -8.17 -13.80
C VAL A 46 3.40 -9.29 -14.01
N ILE A 47 2.40 -9.42 -13.12
CA ILE A 47 1.33 -10.43 -13.26
C ILE A 47 0.41 -10.11 -14.44
N LYS A 48 0.09 -8.83 -14.68
CA LYS A 48 -0.77 -8.39 -15.79
C LYS A 48 -0.09 -8.50 -17.16
N GLU A 49 1.19 -8.21 -17.26
CA GLU A 49 1.97 -8.35 -18.50
C GLU A 49 2.10 -9.81 -18.94
N TRP A 50 2.06 -10.75 -17.99
CA TRP A 50 2.07 -12.20 -18.28
C TRP A 50 0.75 -12.76 -18.85
N GLN A 51 -0.29 -11.94 -19.09
CA GLN A 51 -1.58 -12.35 -19.68
C GLN A 51 -2.16 -13.66 -19.11
N MET A 52 -2.02 -13.91 -17.80
CA MET A 52 -2.47 -15.17 -17.20
C MET A 52 -4.02 -15.19 -17.12
N GLN A 53 -4.67 -15.84 -18.09
CA GLN A 53 -6.14 -16.00 -18.16
C GLN A 53 -6.69 -17.03 -17.17
N THR A 54 -5.86 -17.86 -16.56
CA THR A 54 -6.27 -18.83 -15.55
C THR A 54 -5.12 -19.05 -14.57
N ILE A 55 -5.32 -18.67 -13.31
CA ILE A 55 -4.34 -18.87 -12.24
C ILE A 55 -4.74 -20.14 -11.50
N ILE A 56 -3.99 -21.22 -11.72
CA ILE A 56 -4.15 -22.48 -11.00
C ILE A 56 -3.21 -22.40 -9.81
N LEU A 57 -3.74 -22.36 -8.58
CA LEU A 57 -2.93 -22.40 -7.36
C LEU A 57 -3.11 -23.77 -6.72
N ASN A 58 -2.00 -24.34 -6.25
CA ASN A 58 -2.02 -25.48 -5.35
C ASN A 58 -2.79 -25.10 -4.08
N GLU A 59 -3.73 -25.94 -3.63
CA GLU A 59 -4.54 -25.76 -2.42
C GLU A 59 -3.69 -25.40 -1.18
N ASN A 60 -2.45 -25.89 -1.13
CA ASN A 60 -1.53 -25.66 -0.02
C ASN A 60 -0.75 -24.34 -0.10
N SER A 61 -0.86 -23.58 -1.19
CA SER A 61 -0.02 -22.38 -1.41
C SER A 61 -0.59 -21.11 -0.79
N ASN A 62 -1.70 -21.18 -0.04
CA ASN A 62 -2.30 -20.09 0.73
C ASN A 62 -2.36 -18.75 -0.04
N LEU A 63 -2.84 -18.80 -1.29
CA LEU A 63 -2.98 -17.65 -2.20
C LEU A 63 -1.65 -16.94 -2.57
N ASN A 64 -0.51 -17.53 -2.24
CA ASN A 64 0.81 -17.02 -2.58
C ASN A 64 1.34 -17.70 -3.86
N LEU A 65 1.52 -16.90 -4.91
CA LEU A 65 2.02 -17.37 -6.20
C LEU A 65 3.48 -17.87 -6.14
N ASN A 66 4.33 -17.24 -5.30
CA ASN A 66 5.73 -17.66 -5.14
C ASN A 66 5.87 -19.02 -4.44
N GLN A 67 4.84 -19.45 -3.71
CA GLN A 67 4.81 -20.75 -3.02
C GLN A 67 3.98 -21.79 -3.78
N SER A 68 3.36 -21.41 -4.90
CA SER A 68 2.58 -22.32 -5.73
C SER A 68 3.50 -23.08 -6.68
N ILE A 69 4.13 -24.13 -6.17
CA ILE A 69 4.88 -25.08 -6.99
C ILE A 69 3.88 -26.10 -7.53
N LEU A 70 3.57 -25.99 -8.82
CA LEU A 70 2.80 -26.99 -9.56
C LEU A 70 3.75 -28.02 -10.14
N THR A 71 3.55 -29.29 -9.81
CA THR A 71 4.36 -30.38 -10.37
C THR A 71 3.71 -30.87 -11.67
N LYS A 72 4.47 -31.46 -12.59
CA LYS A 72 3.94 -31.99 -13.86
C LYS A 72 2.75 -32.96 -13.67
N GLN A 73 2.71 -33.65 -12.53
CA GLN A 73 1.64 -34.57 -12.12
C GLN A 73 0.32 -33.85 -11.78
N ASP A 74 0.38 -32.59 -11.33
CA ASP A 74 -0.82 -31.79 -11.03
C ASP A 74 -1.44 -31.23 -12.32
N LEU A 75 -0.64 -31.02 -13.37
CA LEU A 75 -1.11 -30.58 -14.68
C LEU A 75 -1.85 -31.69 -15.44
N GLU A 76 -1.48 -32.96 -15.23
CA GLU A 76 -2.18 -34.12 -15.81
C GLU A 76 -3.57 -34.37 -15.20
N LYS A 77 -3.85 -33.88 -13.98
CA LYS A 77 -5.19 -33.97 -13.36
C LYS A 77 -6.21 -32.99 -13.93
N ILE A 78 -5.76 -32.05 -14.76
CA ILE A 78 -6.58 -30.95 -15.29
C ILE A 78 -6.90 -31.15 -16.79
N SER A 79 -6.23 -32.11 -17.47
CA SER A 79 -6.59 -32.57 -18.83
C SER A 79 -7.64 -33.67 -18.81
#